data_AF-A0A7Y0XYF8-F1
#
_entry.id   AF-A0A7Y0XYF8-F1
#
_cell.length_a   1.000
_cell.length_b   1.000
_cell.length_c   1.000
_cell.angle_alpha   90.00
_cell.angle_beta   90.00
_cell.angle_gamma   90.00
#
_symmetry.space_group_name_H-M   'P 1'
#
loop_
_entity.id
_entity.type
_entity.pdbx_description
1 polymer ?
#
loop_
_entity_poly.entity_id
_entity_poly.type
_entity_poly.pdbx_seq_one_letter_code
_entity_poly.pdbx_strand_id
1 'polypeptide(L)' 'MQRAGRSAEDLAIRTNTAIITMIDGKVVRLTAEEIIKRLEATRNISESTVP' A
#
# COMPACT_ATOMS: atom_id res chain seq x y z
N MET A 1 -5.43 14.67 -3.74
CA MET A 1 -4.23 13.89 -4.14
C MET A 1 -4.18 12.46 -3.61
N GLN A 2 -4.78 12.11 -2.47
CA GLN A 2 -4.75 10.74 -1.90
C GLN A 2 -5.26 9.63 -2.83
N ARG A 3 -6.08 9.96 -3.84
CA ARG A 3 -6.58 8.98 -4.82
C ARG A 3 -5.50 8.53 -5.82
N ALA A 4 -4.53 9.38 -6.17
CA ALA A 4 -3.51 9.03 -7.18
C ALA A 4 -2.53 7.97 -6.66
N GLY A 5 -2.12 8.06 -5.38
CA GLY A 5 -1.30 7.04 -4.75
C GLY A 5 -2.01 5.69 -4.66
N ARG A 6 -3.30 5.71 -4.29
CA ARG A 6 -4.13 4.50 -4.22
C ARG A 6 -4.34 3.85 -5.59
N SER A 7 -4.48 4.64 -6.66
CA SER A 7 -4.54 4.12 -8.04
C SER A 7 -3.24 3.48 -8.51
N ALA A 8 -2.08 4.01 -8.11
CA ALA A 8 -0.78 3.45 -8.47
C ALA A 8 -0.52 2.11 -7.78
N GLU A 9 -0.86 2.00 -6.49
CA GLU A 9 -0.80 0.76 -5.72
C GLU A 9 -1.70 -0.33 -6.32
N ASP A 10 -2.93 0.03 -6.64
CA ASP A 10 -3.93 -0.88 -7.22
C ASP A 10 -3.56 -1.36 -8.64
N LEU A 11 -2.91 -0.50 -9.45
CA LEU A 11 -2.34 -0.89 -10.74
C LEU A 11 -1.14 -1.83 -10.57
N ALA A 12 -0.26 -1.57 -9.61
CA ALA A 12 0.90 -2.40 -9.31
C ALA A 12 0.50 -3.81 -8.91
N ILE A 13 -0.54 -3.94 -8.07
CA ILE A 13 -1.14 -5.22 -7.69
C ILE A 13 -1.67 -5.96 -8.92
N ARG A 14 -2.52 -5.31 -9.73
CA ARG A 14 -3.15 -5.94 -10.91
C ARG A 14 -2.15 -6.44 -11.95
N THR A 15 -1.05 -5.72 -12.12
CA THR A 15 -0.04 -6.03 -13.14
C THR A 15 1.12 -6.87 -12.60
N ASN A 16 1.08 -7.22 -11.31
CA ASN A 16 2.18 -7.85 -10.59
C ASN A 16 3.52 -7.11 -10.79
N THR A 17 3.46 -5.78 -10.74
CA THR A 17 4.63 -4.90 -10.88
C THR A 17 4.99 -4.25 -9.55
N ALA A 18 6.19 -3.67 -9.50
CA ALA A 18 6.65 -2.90 -8.35
C ALA A 18 6.64 -1.40 -8.66
N ILE A 19 6.29 -0.59 -7.67
CA ILE A 19 6.37 0.87 -7.75
C ILE A 19 7.50 1.38 -6.87
N ILE A 20 8.11 2.49 -7.29
CA ILE A 20 9.05 3.24 -6.46
C ILE A 20 8.30 4.45 -5.91
N THR A 21 8.25 4.57 -4.59
CA THR A 21 7.57 5.67 -3.91
C THR A 21 8.46 6.21 -2.79
N MET A 22 8.19 7.42 -2.33
CA MET A 22 8.87 7.99 -1.18
C MET A 22 7.97 7.83 0.05
N ILE A 23 8.47 7.12 1.06
CA ILE A 23 7.80 6.95 2.36
C ILE A 23 8.75 7.49 3.42
N ASP A 24 8.26 8.38 4.27
CA ASP A 24 9.04 9.00 5.35
C ASP A 24 10.39 9.58 4.88
N GLY A 25 10.40 10.20 3.69
CA GLY A 25 11.59 10.79 3.08
C GLY A 25 12.56 9.78 2.45
N LYS A 26 12.26 8.48 2.49
CA LYS A 26 13.10 7.42 1.90
C LYS A 26 12.48 6.88 0.62
N VAL A 27 13.31 6.66 -0.39
CA VAL A 27 12.90 5.97 -1.61
C VAL A 27 12.78 4.49 -1.31
N VAL A 28 11.56 3.97 -1.43
CA VAL A 28 11.22 2.57 -1.15
C VAL A 28 10.60 1.96 -2.40
N ARG A 29 11.03 0.74 -2.71
CA ARG A 29 10.40 -0.10 -3.73
C ARG A 29 9.34 -0.97 -3.06
N LEU A 30 8.09 -0.85 -3.49
CA LEU A 30 6.98 -1.70 -3.05
C LEU A 30 6.58 -2.64 -4.17
N THR A 31 6.59 -3.94 -3.90
CA THR A 31 6.04 -4.98 -4.79
C THR A 31 4.55 -5.14 -4.56
N ALA A 32 3.85 -5.76 -5.52
CA ALA A 32 2.43 -6.12 -5.37
C ALA A 32 2.14 -6.84 -4.04
N GLU A 33 2.95 -7.84 -3.67
CA GLU A 33 2.81 -8.57 -2.41
C GLU A 33 2.94 -7.66 -1.18
N GLU A 34 3.91 -6.75 -1.18
CA GLU A 34 4.16 -5.85 -0.05
C GLU A 34 3.02 -4.83 0.10
N ILE A 35 2.46 -4.37 -1.02
CA ILE A 35 1.29 -3.48 -1.03
C ILE A 35 0.08 -4.21 -0.44
N ILE A 36 -0.18 -5.46 -0.85
CA ILE A 36 -1.29 -6.27 -0.31
C ILE A 36 -1.14 -6.45 1.21
N LYS A 37 0.04 -6.87 1.68
CA LYS A 37 0.31 -7.03 3.12
C LYS A 37 0.07 -5.74 3.90
N ARG A 38 0.42 -4.60 3.33
CA ARG A 38 0.24 -3.29 3.96
C ARG A 38 -1.22 -2.86 4.01
N LEU A 39 -2.00 -3.17 2.97
CA LEU A 39 -3.44 -2.95 2.94
C LEU A 39 -4.17 -3.84 3.96
N GLU A 40 -3.76 -5.10 4.08
CA GLU A 40 -4.25 -6.03 5.11
C GLU A 40 -3.91 -5.52 6.51
N ALA A 41 -2.65 -5.17 6.78
CA ALA A 41 -2.24 -4.61 8.07
C ALA A 41 -3.05 -3.35 8.45
N THR A 42 -3.34 -2.48 7.48
CA THR A 42 -4.16 -1.26 7.67
C THR A 42 -5.64 -1.59 7.91
N ARG A 43 -6.15 -2.70 7.37
CA ARG A 43 -7.53 -3.15 7.59
C ARG A 43 -7.69 -3.78 8.98
N ASN A 44 -6.70 -4.54 9.43
CA ASN A 44 -6.75 -5.28 10.70
C ASN A 44 -6.63 -4.37 11.93
N ILE A 45 -6.03 -3.19 11.81
CA ILE A 45 -6.01 -2.17 12.88
C ILE A 45 -7.38 -1.49 13.10
N SER A 46 -8.37 -1.72 12.25
CA SER A 46 -9.74 -1.19 12.43
C SER A 46 -10.68 -2.12 13.20
N GLU A 47 -10.25 -3.34 13.55
CA GLU A 47 -11.08 -4.34 14.24
C GLU A 47 -10.68 -4.56 15.71
N SER A 48 -9.58 -3.95 16.18
CA SER A 48 -9.11 -4.04 17.57
C SER A 48 -9.24 -2.73 18.35
N THR A 49 -10.23 -1.92 18.01
CA THR A 49 -10.65 -0.76 18.83
C THR A 49 -12.15 -0.54 18.68
N VAL A 50 -12.93 -1.51 19.18
CA VAL A 50 -14.30 -1.23 19.62
C VAL A 50 -14.43 -1.87 21.01
N PRO A 51 -14.58 -1.06 22.09
CA PRO A 51 -14.77 -1.57 23.45
C PRO A 51 -16.11 -2.26 23.65
#